data_AF-A0A1F7Q3Y7-F1
#
_entry.id   AF-A0A1F7Q3Y7-F1
#
_cell.length_a   1.000
_cell.length_b   1.000
_cell.length_c   1.000
_cell.angle_alpha   90.00
_cell.angle_beta   90.00
_cell.angle_gamma   90.00
#
_symmetry.space_group_name_H-M   'P 1'
#
loop_
_entity.id
_entity.type
_entity.pdbx_description
1 polymer ?
#
loop_
_entity_poly.entity_id
_entity_poly.type
_entity_poly.pdbx_seq_one_letter_code
_entity_poly.pdbx_strand_id
1 'polypeptide(L)'
;MEFKKPHRYKQGQSKNTPKQRVNSSYENVTSPATATHSKNSTNSKTINIKISFDSLSKTALFARIRRLNLTKRTIVVSASIFILASCLVAGVSIYHHSTTRSSADITNPNEVVKNLDYGTVLPDNKSIDELGGWRRVSPAKSDPVFAYSDKIGTATITVSQQPLPDSFKGNVDSQVAEVAKKFSATTKIDVDHTKVYIGTSTKGPQSVIFTKNNLLILIKSQVKIDDKDWASYAKSLR
;
A
#
# COMPACT_ATOMS: atom_id res chain seq x y z
N MET A 1 -27.37 75.18 20.24
CA MET A 1 -28.28 74.50 19.28
C MET A 1 -27.74 74.76 17.89
N GLU A 2 -27.50 73.71 17.10
CA GLU A 2 -26.77 73.82 15.83
C GLU A 2 -27.51 73.07 14.72
N PHE A 3 -27.68 73.72 13.57
CA PHE A 3 -28.44 73.19 12.42
C PHE A 3 -27.77 73.61 11.11
N LYS A 4 -26.99 72.71 10.48
CA LYS A 4 -26.49 72.92 9.10
C LYS A 4 -26.55 71.65 8.23
N LYS A 5 -27.67 71.58 7.50
CA LYS A 5 -27.86 71.05 6.12
C LYS A 5 -27.44 69.59 5.79
N PRO A 6 -28.35 68.76 5.25
CA PRO A 6 -28.00 67.48 4.64
C PRO A 6 -27.42 67.64 3.22
N HIS A 7 -26.60 66.68 2.79
CA HIS A 7 -26.20 66.51 1.38
C HIS A 7 -27.17 65.59 0.61
N ARG A 8 -27.17 65.69 -0.73
CA ARG A 8 -28.22 65.13 -1.61
C ARG A 8 -27.63 64.72 -2.97
N TYR A 9 -28.11 63.60 -3.52
CA TYR A 9 -27.82 63.06 -4.87
C TYR A 9 -26.37 62.52 -5.09
N LYS A 10 -26.11 61.63 -6.07
CA LYS A 10 -26.93 61.21 -7.25
C LYS A 10 -27.22 59.71 -7.30
N GLN A 11 -28.34 59.37 -7.97
CA GLN A 11 -28.56 58.04 -8.55
C GLN A 11 -27.74 57.88 -9.84
N GLY A 12 -27.42 56.63 -10.20
CA GLY A 12 -26.92 56.27 -11.52
C GLY A 12 -27.61 55.01 -12.04
N GLN A 13 -28.58 55.17 -12.94
CA GLN A 13 -29.03 54.07 -13.80
C GLN A 13 -28.41 54.25 -15.18
N SER A 14 -27.92 53.16 -15.77
CA SER A 14 -27.99 52.98 -17.21
C SER A 14 -28.07 51.48 -17.54
N LYS A 15 -28.96 51.13 -18.46
CA LYS A 15 -29.07 49.79 -19.05
C LYS A 15 -28.26 49.79 -20.34
N ASN A 16 -27.72 48.64 -20.75
CA ASN A 16 -27.71 48.26 -22.17
C ASN A 16 -27.27 46.81 -22.37
N THR A 17 -27.99 46.10 -23.25
CA THR A 17 -27.71 44.73 -23.69
C THR A 17 -27.91 44.67 -25.20
N PRO A 18 -26.97 44.11 -25.99
CA PRO A 18 -27.23 43.78 -27.38
C PRO A 18 -27.02 42.29 -27.69
N LYS A 19 -28.14 41.61 -27.92
CA LYS A 19 -28.39 40.64 -29.02
C LYS A 19 -27.29 39.61 -29.36
N GLN A 20 -27.48 38.43 -28.78
CA GLN A 20 -27.48 37.13 -29.47
C GLN A 20 -27.60 37.24 -31.02
N ARG A 21 -26.66 36.63 -31.76
CA ARG A 21 -26.74 36.44 -33.22
C ARG A 21 -26.86 34.95 -33.55
N VAL A 22 -28.06 34.52 -33.89
CA VAL A 22 -28.29 33.22 -34.55
C VAL A 22 -27.96 33.39 -36.04
N ASN A 23 -27.31 32.38 -36.63
CA ASN A 23 -27.37 32.09 -38.06
C ASN A 23 -27.42 30.57 -38.19
N SER A 24 -28.42 30.05 -38.92
CA SER A 24 -28.55 28.63 -39.26
C SER A 24 -28.90 28.53 -40.74
N SER A 25 -28.20 27.64 -41.44
CA SER A 25 -28.51 27.19 -42.79
C SER A 25 -28.01 25.75 -42.93
N TYR A 26 -28.90 24.86 -43.35
CA TYR A 26 -28.62 23.47 -43.75
C TYR A 26 -28.10 23.50 -45.22
N GLU A 27 -27.62 22.45 -45.91
CA GLU A 27 -27.82 20.99 -45.93
C GLU A 27 -26.67 20.41 -46.84
N ASN A 28 -26.36 19.11 -47.09
CA ASN A 28 -26.81 17.78 -46.65
C ASN A 28 -25.74 16.70 -47.05
N VAL A 29 -25.97 15.42 -46.70
CA VAL A 29 -25.41 14.13 -47.20
C VAL A 29 -23.88 13.95 -47.40
N THR A 30 -23.29 12.95 -46.71
CA THR A 30 -22.62 11.75 -47.30
C THR A 30 -21.55 11.14 -46.38
N SER A 31 -21.77 9.87 -45.99
CA SER A 31 -20.73 8.90 -45.58
C SER A 31 -20.44 7.98 -46.78
N PRO A 32 -19.22 7.42 -46.97
CA PRO A 32 -18.56 6.61 -45.93
C PRO A 32 -17.00 6.61 -45.90
N ALA A 33 -16.48 5.99 -44.83
CA ALA A 33 -15.24 5.20 -44.71
C ALA A 33 -13.93 5.65 -45.40
N THR A 34 -12.87 5.83 -44.60
CA THR A 34 -11.75 4.86 -44.47
C THR A 34 -10.82 5.27 -43.31
N ALA A 35 -10.11 4.33 -42.70
CA ALA A 35 -9.33 4.54 -41.48
C ALA A 35 -7.89 5.04 -41.72
N THR A 36 -7.32 5.71 -40.72
CA THR A 36 -5.87 5.68 -40.44
C THR A 36 -5.64 5.79 -38.92
N HIS A 37 -4.81 4.91 -38.36
CA HIS A 37 -4.49 4.91 -36.92
C HIS A 37 -3.52 6.04 -36.55
N SER A 38 -3.91 6.91 -35.61
CA SER A 38 -2.95 7.73 -34.86
C SER A 38 -2.53 7.00 -33.58
N LYS A 39 -1.26 6.59 -33.49
CA LYS A 39 -0.69 5.86 -32.34
C LYS A 39 -0.34 6.80 -31.18
N ASN A 40 -1.34 7.31 -30.46
CA ASN A 40 -1.11 7.97 -29.17
C ASN A 40 -0.80 6.93 -28.08
N SER A 41 0.47 6.52 -28.02
CA SER A 41 1.01 5.67 -26.96
C SER A 41 0.99 6.42 -25.62
N THR A 42 -0.01 6.13 -24.78
CA THR A 42 -0.07 6.64 -23.41
C THR A 42 1.08 6.07 -22.59
N ASN A 43 2.14 6.86 -22.42
CA ASN A 43 3.34 6.48 -21.66
C ASN A 43 3.05 6.42 -20.15
N SER A 44 2.38 5.35 -19.71
CA SER A 44 2.20 5.00 -18.31
C SER A 44 3.56 4.61 -17.73
N LYS A 45 4.26 5.59 -17.16
CA LYS A 45 5.61 5.45 -16.63
C LYS A 45 5.65 4.52 -15.42
N THR A 46 5.76 3.22 -15.66
CA THR A 46 5.77 2.16 -14.64
C THR A 46 6.85 2.43 -13.58
N ILE A 47 6.41 2.81 -12.38
CA ILE A 47 7.30 3.06 -11.25
C ILE A 47 7.74 1.69 -10.71
N ASN A 48 8.94 1.27 -11.08
CA ASN A 48 9.51 0.00 -10.63
C ASN A 48 9.92 0.10 -9.15
N ILE A 49 9.17 -0.56 -8.25
CA ILE A 49 9.34 -0.43 -6.80
C ILE A 49 10.29 -1.52 -6.27
N LYS A 50 11.61 -1.24 -6.30
CA LYS A 50 12.59 -2.10 -5.61
C LYS A 50 12.46 -1.96 -4.09
N ILE A 51 11.67 -2.82 -3.44
CA ILE A 51 11.65 -2.96 -1.99
C ILE A 51 12.64 -4.07 -1.57
N SER A 52 13.88 -3.69 -1.28
CA SER A 52 14.85 -4.57 -0.62
C SER A 52 14.75 -4.38 0.89
N PHE A 53 14.37 -5.44 1.62
CA PHE A 53 14.33 -5.45 3.09
C PHE A 53 15.60 -6.03 3.73
N ASP A 54 16.65 -6.26 2.94
CA ASP A 54 17.93 -6.82 3.39
C ASP A 54 18.47 -6.09 4.62
N SER A 55 18.86 -6.86 5.64
CA SER A 55 19.28 -6.40 6.98
C SER A 55 18.23 -5.59 7.77
N LEU A 56 17.21 -6.29 8.28
CA LEU A 56 16.77 -6.03 9.66
C LEU A 56 17.86 -6.57 10.60
N SER A 57 18.61 -5.67 11.25
CA SER A 57 19.74 -6.03 12.09
C SER A 57 19.29 -6.73 13.38
N LYS A 58 19.77 -7.96 13.60
CA LYS A 58 19.49 -8.75 14.81
C LYS A 58 20.28 -8.23 16.02
N THR A 59 19.91 -7.06 16.55
CA THR A 59 20.48 -6.53 17.79
C THR A 59 19.99 -7.36 18.98
N ALA A 60 20.94 -8.01 19.67
CA ALA A 60 20.63 -9.04 20.65
C ALA A 60 20.16 -8.48 22.00
N LEU A 61 18.93 -8.80 22.39
CA LEU A 61 18.46 -8.68 23.78
C LEU A 61 19.06 -9.80 24.63
N PHE A 62 20.27 -9.60 25.15
CA PHE A 62 20.86 -10.51 26.12
C PHE A 62 20.09 -10.47 27.45
N ALA A 63 19.38 -11.55 27.75
CA ALA A 63 18.60 -11.69 28.97
C ALA A 63 19.49 -11.67 30.23
N ARG A 64 19.01 -11.00 31.29
CA ARG A 64 19.71 -10.86 32.58
C ARG A 64 19.63 -12.15 33.40
N ILE A 65 20.40 -13.16 33.01
CA ILE A 65 20.44 -14.47 33.68
C ILE A 65 20.83 -14.30 35.16
N ARG A 66 19.91 -14.63 36.08
CA ARG A 66 20.23 -14.78 37.51
C ARG A 66 21.14 -15.99 37.68
N ARG A 67 22.29 -15.80 38.34
CA ARG A 67 23.19 -16.91 38.71
C ARG A 67 22.52 -17.80 39.75
N LEU A 68 22.06 -18.98 39.36
CA LEU A 68 21.69 -20.06 40.28
C LEU A 68 22.92 -20.92 40.56
N ASN A 69 23.30 -21.07 41.82
CA ASN A 69 24.40 -21.94 42.25
C ASN A 69 23.98 -23.42 42.21
N LEU A 70 23.96 -24.03 41.02
CA LEU A 70 23.83 -25.47 40.88
C LEU A 70 25.16 -26.17 41.17
N THR A 71 25.13 -27.23 41.98
CA THR A 71 26.31 -28.00 42.34
C THR A 71 26.75 -28.90 41.18
N LYS A 72 28.07 -29.09 41.04
CA LYS A 72 28.69 -29.67 39.81
C LYS A 72 28.23 -31.09 39.43
N ARG A 73 27.55 -31.83 40.31
CA ARG A 73 27.09 -33.22 40.06
C ARG A 73 25.74 -33.32 39.33
N THR A 74 24.83 -32.36 39.44
CA THR A 74 23.51 -32.42 38.77
C THR A 74 23.52 -31.89 37.33
N ILE A 75 24.52 -31.09 36.97
CA ILE A 75 24.67 -30.49 35.64
C ILE A 75 24.98 -31.54 34.57
N VAL A 76 25.84 -32.52 34.87
CA VAL A 76 26.29 -33.53 33.89
C VAL A 76 25.13 -34.42 33.43
N VAL A 77 24.32 -34.93 34.38
CA VAL A 77 23.20 -35.84 34.08
C VAL A 77 22.08 -35.11 33.32
N SER A 78 21.77 -33.87 33.70
CA SER A 78 20.69 -33.09 33.06
C SER A 78 21.04 -32.63 31.64
N ALA A 79 22.30 -32.26 31.38
CA ALA A 79 22.77 -31.89 30.04
C ALA A 79 22.65 -33.05 29.03
N SER A 80 23.00 -34.28 29.44
CA SER A 80 22.94 -35.47 28.58
C SER A 80 21.53 -35.78 28.08
N ILE A 81 20.52 -35.64 28.95
CA ILE A 81 19.11 -35.90 28.62
C ILE A 81 18.57 -34.83 27.66
N PHE A 82 18.90 -33.55 27.88
CA PHE A 82 18.46 -32.46 27.01
C PHE A 82 19.01 -32.56 25.58
N ILE A 83 20.25 -33.01 25.40
CA ILE A 83 20.87 -33.16 24.07
C ILE A 83 20.14 -34.24 23.25
N LEU A 84 19.82 -35.39 23.84
CA LEU A 84 19.10 -36.47 23.16
C LEU A 84 17.66 -36.07 22.78
N ALA A 85 16.95 -35.38 23.67
CA ALA A 85 15.60 -34.88 23.39
C ALA A 85 15.59 -33.82 22.26
N SER A 86 16.59 -32.94 22.24
CA SER A 86 16.75 -31.89 21.21
C SER A 86 16.87 -32.48 19.79
N CYS A 87 17.72 -33.50 19.62
CA CYS A 87 17.98 -34.09 18.30
C CYS A 87 16.73 -34.73 17.65
N LEU A 88 15.86 -35.36 18.45
CA LEU A 88 14.64 -35.98 17.93
C LEU A 88 13.60 -34.96 17.44
N VAL A 89 13.43 -33.85 18.16
CA VAL A 89 12.52 -32.76 17.77
C VAL A 89 13.03 -32.02 16.52
N ALA A 90 14.34 -31.84 16.39
CA ALA A 90 14.96 -31.22 15.22
C ALA A 90 14.74 -32.05 13.94
N GLY A 91 14.90 -33.38 14.01
CA GLY A 91 14.75 -34.28 12.86
C GLY A 91 13.36 -34.23 12.21
N VAL A 92 12.29 -34.28 13.02
CA VAL A 92 10.90 -34.21 12.53
C VAL A 92 10.57 -32.83 11.95
N SER A 93 11.10 -31.77 12.57
CA SER A 93 10.85 -30.38 12.15
C SER A 93 11.42 -30.06 10.76
N ILE A 94 12.56 -30.66 10.40
CA ILE A 94 13.19 -30.49 9.08
C ILE A 94 12.35 -31.18 7.99
N TYR A 95 11.81 -32.38 8.26
CA TYR A 95 11.05 -33.15 7.28
C TYR A 95 9.72 -32.48 6.86
N HIS A 96 9.08 -31.74 7.76
CA HIS A 96 7.80 -31.07 7.49
C HIS A 96 7.92 -29.65 6.89
N HIS A 97 9.12 -29.06 6.80
CA HIS A 97 9.30 -27.72 6.20
C HIS A 97 9.91 -27.75 4.78
N SER A 98 9.99 -28.93 4.16
CA SER A 98 10.41 -29.12 2.77
C SER A 98 9.24 -29.13 1.77
N THR A 99 8.10 -28.51 2.11
CA THR A 99 7.07 -28.19 1.10
C THR A 99 7.67 -27.21 0.10
N THR A 100 8.04 -27.72 -1.07
CA THR A 100 8.60 -26.92 -2.16
C THR A 100 7.63 -25.81 -2.52
N ARG A 101 7.99 -24.56 -2.17
CA ARG A 101 7.32 -23.36 -2.68
C ARG A 101 7.53 -23.34 -4.19
N SER A 102 6.58 -23.88 -4.93
CA SER A 102 6.51 -23.79 -6.39
C SER A 102 6.19 -22.35 -6.78
N SER A 103 7.18 -21.47 -6.63
CA SER A 103 7.17 -20.14 -7.22
C SER A 103 6.95 -20.29 -8.71
N ALA A 104 5.72 -20.08 -9.18
CA ALA A 104 5.43 -19.95 -10.59
C ALA A 104 6.38 -18.90 -11.17
N ASP A 105 7.17 -19.27 -12.18
CA ASP A 105 8.17 -18.37 -12.79
C ASP A 105 7.47 -17.35 -13.68
N ILE A 106 6.80 -16.41 -13.02
CA ILE A 106 6.18 -15.25 -13.63
C ILE A 106 7.31 -14.25 -13.90
N THR A 107 8.14 -14.59 -14.89
CA THR A 107 9.28 -13.79 -15.34
C THR A 107 8.83 -12.50 -16.03
N ASN A 108 7.54 -12.39 -16.39
CA ASN A 108 6.93 -11.26 -17.08
C ASN A 108 6.16 -10.33 -16.10
N PRO A 109 6.63 -9.10 -15.84
CA PRO A 109 5.94 -8.14 -14.94
C PRO A 109 4.63 -7.57 -15.52
N ASN A 110 4.21 -8.03 -16.71
CA ASN A 110 2.93 -7.67 -17.32
C ASN A 110 1.86 -8.76 -17.26
N GLU A 111 2.19 -9.93 -16.72
CA GLU A 111 1.23 -11.01 -16.54
C GLU A 111 0.24 -10.70 -15.41
N VAL A 112 -1.03 -11.01 -15.64
CA VAL A 112 -2.11 -10.85 -14.66
C VAL A 112 -2.36 -12.17 -13.97
N VAL A 113 -2.15 -12.18 -12.66
CA VAL A 113 -2.34 -13.34 -11.80
C VAL A 113 -3.75 -13.31 -11.22
N LYS A 114 -4.46 -14.43 -11.31
CA LYS A 114 -5.82 -14.59 -10.76
C LYS A 114 -5.82 -15.21 -9.36
N ASN A 115 -4.99 -16.23 -9.14
CA ASN A 115 -4.91 -16.98 -7.88
C ASN A 115 -3.56 -16.72 -7.19
N LEU A 116 -3.57 -16.55 -5.87
CA LEU A 116 -2.37 -16.33 -5.06
C LEU A 116 -2.28 -17.37 -3.95
N ASP A 117 -1.05 -17.79 -3.64
CA ASP A 117 -0.76 -18.81 -2.61
C ASP A 117 -0.95 -18.30 -1.17
N TYR A 118 -1.46 -17.07 -1.00
CA TYR A 118 -1.78 -16.45 0.28
C TYR A 118 -3.06 -15.63 0.18
N GLY A 119 -3.85 -15.60 1.26
CA GLY A 119 -5.05 -14.79 1.34
C GLY A 119 -4.72 -13.30 1.25
N THR A 120 -5.38 -12.58 0.35
CA THR A 120 -5.23 -11.13 0.15
C THR A 120 -6.43 -10.35 0.67
N VAL A 121 -6.27 -9.05 0.91
CA VAL A 121 -7.40 -8.16 1.25
C VAL A 121 -7.83 -7.30 0.06
N LEU A 122 -9.14 -7.20 -0.18
CA LEU A 122 -9.71 -6.37 -1.26
C LEU A 122 -10.66 -5.31 -0.70
N PRO A 123 -10.87 -4.17 -1.38
CA PRO A 123 -11.83 -3.15 -0.94
C PRO A 123 -13.25 -3.68 -1.02
N ASP A 124 -14.07 -3.34 -0.03
CA ASP A 124 -15.49 -3.70 0.03
C ASP A 124 -16.22 -3.49 -1.30
N ASN A 125 -16.85 -4.56 -1.78
CA ASN A 125 -17.60 -4.64 -3.04
C ASN A 125 -16.76 -4.48 -4.32
N LYS A 126 -15.47 -4.83 -4.32
CA LYS A 126 -14.64 -4.93 -5.53
C LYS A 126 -13.98 -6.30 -5.67
N SER A 127 -14.11 -6.89 -6.85
CA SER A 127 -13.31 -8.05 -7.29
C SER A 127 -11.92 -7.63 -7.78
N ILE A 128 -11.00 -8.58 -7.86
CA ILE A 128 -9.66 -8.33 -8.41
C ILE A 128 -9.68 -8.03 -9.92
N ASP A 129 -10.63 -8.60 -10.68
CA ASP A 129 -10.75 -8.36 -12.12
C ASP A 129 -11.17 -6.89 -12.39
N GLU A 130 -12.04 -6.29 -11.55
CA GLU A 130 -12.39 -4.86 -11.60
C GLU A 130 -11.21 -3.93 -11.23
N LEU A 131 -10.26 -4.44 -10.44
CA LEU A 131 -9.02 -3.75 -10.03
C LEU A 131 -7.85 -3.95 -11.03
N GLY A 132 -8.13 -4.58 -12.17
CA GLY A 132 -7.16 -4.79 -13.26
C GLY A 132 -6.21 -5.98 -13.06
N GLY A 133 -6.51 -6.88 -12.11
CA GLY A 133 -5.72 -8.08 -11.84
C GLY A 133 -4.54 -7.87 -10.87
N TRP A 134 -4.06 -8.96 -10.25
CA TRP A 134 -2.78 -8.93 -9.51
C TRP A 134 -1.60 -8.93 -10.48
N ARG A 135 -0.59 -8.11 -10.20
CA ARG A 135 0.67 -8.07 -10.95
C ARG A 135 1.85 -8.20 -9.98
N ARG A 136 2.83 -9.02 -10.32
CA ARG A 136 4.02 -9.25 -9.46
C ARG A 136 4.94 -8.04 -9.54
N VAL A 137 5.23 -7.42 -8.39
CA VAL A 137 6.08 -6.21 -8.31
C VAL A 137 7.42 -6.45 -7.61
N SER A 138 7.64 -7.63 -7.02
CA SER A 138 8.97 -8.05 -6.53
C SER A 138 9.78 -8.83 -7.59
N PRO A 139 11.13 -8.87 -7.48
CA PRO A 139 11.99 -9.73 -8.32
C PRO A 139 11.62 -11.22 -8.22
N ALA A 140 11.78 -11.98 -9.31
CA ALA A 140 11.39 -13.40 -9.40
C ALA A 140 11.92 -14.28 -8.25
N LYS A 141 13.15 -14.02 -7.78
CA LYS A 141 13.86 -14.80 -6.76
C LYS A 141 13.70 -14.29 -5.32
N SER A 142 12.88 -13.26 -5.07
CA SER A 142 12.54 -12.80 -3.72
C SER A 142 11.11 -13.20 -3.35
N ASP A 143 10.75 -13.01 -2.07
CA ASP A 143 9.38 -13.19 -1.59
C ASP A 143 8.36 -12.43 -2.47
N PRO A 144 7.15 -13.00 -2.66
CA PRO A 144 6.15 -12.46 -3.58
C PRO A 144 5.49 -11.20 -3.00
N VAL A 145 5.69 -10.08 -3.70
CA VAL A 145 4.87 -8.87 -3.54
C VAL A 145 4.02 -8.71 -4.78
N PHE A 146 2.71 -8.67 -4.60
CA PHE A 146 1.72 -8.48 -5.66
C PHE A 146 0.97 -7.16 -5.47
N ALA A 147 0.54 -6.54 -6.56
CA ALA A 147 -0.17 -5.27 -6.52
C ALA A 147 -1.34 -5.20 -7.51
N TYR A 148 -2.34 -4.39 -7.17
CA TYR A 148 -3.42 -3.94 -8.06
C TYR A 148 -3.50 -2.41 -8.09
N SER A 149 -4.30 -1.86 -9.01
CA SER A 149 -4.57 -0.42 -9.09
C SER A 149 -6.01 -0.12 -8.66
N ASP A 150 -6.20 0.95 -7.89
CA ASP A 150 -7.54 1.39 -7.47
C ASP A 150 -7.62 2.93 -7.43
N LYS A 151 -8.73 3.48 -6.97
CA LYS A 151 -8.97 4.91 -6.80
C LYS A 151 -9.60 5.25 -5.45
N ILE A 152 -9.16 6.36 -4.89
CA ILE A 152 -9.81 7.07 -3.78
C ILE A 152 -10.32 8.40 -4.36
N GLY A 153 -11.64 8.52 -4.55
CA GLY A 153 -12.21 9.61 -5.34
C GLY A 153 -11.66 9.62 -6.76
N THR A 154 -11.01 10.72 -7.16
CA THR A 154 -10.31 10.84 -8.45
C THR A 154 -8.84 10.39 -8.40
N ALA A 155 -8.25 10.25 -7.21
CA ALA A 155 -6.84 9.94 -7.04
C ALA A 155 -6.58 8.44 -7.30
N THR A 156 -5.71 8.14 -8.28
CA THR A 156 -5.30 6.76 -8.58
C THR A 156 -4.20 6.30 -7.64
N ILE A 157 -4.40 5.12 -7.07
CA ILE A 157 -3.50 4.48 -6.10
C ILE A 157 -3.03 3.11 -6.58
N THR A 158 -1.87 2.69 -6.11
CA THR A 158 -1.37 1.31 -6.28
C THR A 158 -1.28 0.66 -4.90
N VAL A 159 -2.02 -0.42 -4.69
CA VAL A 159 -1.98 -1.20 -3.44
C VAL A 159 -1.06 -2.39 -3.65
N SER A 160 0.04 -2.45 -2.91
CA SER A 160 0.96 -3.59 -2.88
C SER A 160 0.76 -4.39 -1.59
N GLN A 161 0.72 -5.72 -1.70
CA GLN A 161 0.52 -6.64 -0.58
C GLN A 161 1.55 -7.78 -0.65
N GLN A 162 1.95 -8.27 0.51
CA GLN A 162 2.81 -9.43 0.69
C GLN A 162 2.47 -10.11 2.02
N PRO A 163 2.76 -11.42 2.21
CA PRO A 163 2.70 -12.06 3.52
C PRO A 163 3.52 -11.27 4.55
N LEU A 164 3.04 -11.18 5.79
CA LEU A 164 3.79 -10.53 6.87
C LEU A 164 5.13 -11.28 7.07
N PRO A 165 6.30 -10.63 6.88
CA PRO A 165 7.57 -11.34 6.89
C PRO A 165 7.88 -11.97 8.26
N ASP A 166 8.53 -13.14 8.26
CA ASP A 166 8.81 -13.91 9.50
C ASP A 166 9.56 -13.11 10.57
N SER A 167 10.35 -12.10 10.17
CA SER A 167 11.05 -11.18 11.07
C SER A 167 10.15 -10.26 11.90
N PHE A 168 8.85 -10.17 11.59
CA PHE A 168 7.87 -9.38 12.34
C PHE A 168 7.24 -10.18 13.51
N LYS A 169 7.43 -11.51 13.54
CA LYS A 169 6.84 -12.39 14.55
C LYS A 169 7.28 -11.97 15.96
N GLY A 170 6.29 -11.74 16.83
CA GLY A 170 6.50 -11.31 18.22
C GLY A 170 6.66 -9.80 18.44
N ASN A 171 6.84 -8.97 17.40
CA ASN A 171 6.92 -7.51 17.56
C ASN A 171 6.47 -6.74 16.30
N VAL A 172 5.29 -7.08 15.78
CA VAL A 172 4.75 -6.57 14.51
C VAL A 172 4.71 -5.04 14.49
N ASP A 173 4.12 -4.41 15.51
CA ASP A 173 3.96 -2.95 15.58
C ASP A 173 5.28 -2.17 15.48
N SER A 174 6.34 -2.62 16.16
CA SER A 174 7.66 -1.97 16.08
C SER A 174 8.26 -2.11 14.68
N GLN A 175 8.16 -3.31 14.09
CA GLN A 175 8.70 -3.59 12.76
C GLN A 175 7.94 -2.83 11.67
N VAL A 176 6.61 -2.69 11.78
CA VAL A 176 5.80 -1.83 10.89
C VAL A 176 6.20 -0.36 11.07
N ALA A 177 6.40 0.12 12.30
CA ALA A 177 6.87 1.48 12.57
C ALA A 177 8.30 1.74 12.06
N GLU A 178 9.17 0.73 12.03
CA GLU A 178 10.50 0.80 11.44
C GLU A 178 10.46 0.86 9.90
N VAL A 179 9.57 0.10 9.26
CA VAL A 179 9.30 0.24 7.82
C VAL A 179 8.70 1.61 7.51
N ALA A 180 7.73 2.08 8.29
CA ALA A 180 7.13 3.41 8.15
C ALA A 180 8.19 4.53 8.15
N LYS A 181 9.15 4.50 9.08
CA LYS A 181 10.29 5.44 9.13
C LYS A 181 11.12 5.42 7.83
N LYS A 182 11.39 4.24 7.25
CA LYS A 182 12.14 4.09 5.98
C LYS A 182 11.43 4.74 4.77
N PHE A 183 10.11 4.94 4.84
CA PHE A 183 9.31 5.65 3.84
C PHE A 183 8.92 7.08 4.27
N SER A 184 9.52 7.62 5.33
CA SER A 184 9.19 8.94 5.90
C SER A 184 7.72 9.08 6.30
N ALA A 185 7.07 7.98 6.72
CA ALA A 185 5.70 7.99 7.22
C ALA A 185 5.64 8.46 8.67
N THR A 186 5.46 9.77 8.83
CA THR A 186 5.45 10.50 10.11
C THR A 186 4.05 10.65 10.72
N THR A 187 3.00 10.73 9.89
CA THR A 187 1.62 10.75 10.36
C THR A 187 1.20 9.33 10.73
N LYS A 188 0.49 9.18 11.86
CA LYS A 188 -0.09 7.90 12.29
C LYS A 188 -1.54 8.11 12.67
N ILE A 189 -2.44 7.31 12.10
CA ILE A 189 -3.85 7.21 12.48
C ILE A 189 -4.16 5.78 12.93
N ASP A 190 -5.15 5.61 13.80
CA ASP A 190 -5.60 4.30 14.28
C ASP A 190 -7.00 4.03 13.71
N VAL A 191 -7.17 2.90 13.02
CA VAL A 191 -8.38 2.56 12.23
C VAL A 191 -8.78 1.12 12.58
N ASP A 192 -9.88 0.93 13.30
CA ASP A 192 -10.35 -0.40 13.75
C ASP A 192 -9.21 -1.25 14.36
N HIS A 193 -8.51 -0.67 15.35
CA HIS A 193 -7.30 -1.21 16.00
C HIS A 193 -6.06 -1.40 15.10
N THR A 194 -6.14 -1.11 13.80
CA THR A 194 -5.01 -1.11 12.86
C THR A 194 -4.26 0.21 12.90
N LYS A 195 -2.94 0.18 13.14
CA LYS A 195 -2.07 1.36 13.06
C LYS A 195 -1.71 1.62 11.60
N VAL A 196 -2.11 2.79 11.08
CA VAL A 196 -1.89 3.20 9.69
C VAL A 196 -0.92 4.38 9.67
N TYR A 197 0.22 4.19 9.01
CA TYR A 197 1.30 5.16 8.91
C TYR A 197 1.27 5.82 7.54
N ILE A 198 1.17 7.15 7.49
CA ILE A 198 1.06 7.95 6.25
C ILE A 198 2.32 8.81 6.11
N GLY A 199 2.99 8.68 4.96
CA GLY A 199 4.11 9.52 4.54
C GLY A 199 3.75 10.36 3.34
N THR A 200 4.12 11.64 3.37
CA THR A 200 3.95 12.57 2.26
C THR A 200 5.32 13.09 1.85
N SER A 201 5.75 12.81 0.62
CA SER A 201 6.99 13.38 0.09
C SER A 201 6.81 14.86 -0.26
N THR A 202 7.89 15.64 -0.19
CA THR A 202 7.89 17.10 -0.45
C THR A 202 7.46 17.52 -1.86
N LYS A 203 7.18 16.56 -2.75
CA LYS A 203 6.77 16.79 -4.15
C LYS A 203 5.37 16.24 -4.50
N GLY A 204 4.59 15.78 -3.51
CA GLY A 204 3.19 15.36 -3.69
C GLY A 204 2.89 13.87 -3.47
N PRO A 205 3.72 12.91 -3.97
CA PRO A 205 3.46 11.49 -3.77
C PRO A 205 3.38 11.10 -2.29
N GLN A 206 2.38 10.28 -1.97
CA GLN A 206 2.14 9.71 -0.65
C GLN A 206 2.36 8.20 -0.64
N SER A 207 2.73 7.67 0.52
CA SER A 207 2.80 6.24 0.82
C SER A 207 2.14 5.91 2.14
N VAL A 208 1.33 4.87 2.18
CA VAL A 208 0.61 4.42 3.38
C VAL A 208 0.98 2.99 3.70
N ILE A 209 1.34 2.74 4.96
CA ILE A 209 1.91 1.47 5.44
C ILE A 209 1.14 0.98 6.67
N PHE A 210 0.70 -0.27 6.63
CA PHE A 210 0.03 -0.95 7.75
C PHE A 210 0.03 -2.46 7.55
N THR A 211 -0.53 -3.19 8.52
CA THR A 211 -0.73 -4.64 8.44
C THR A 211 -2.20 -4.99 8.65
N LYS A 212 -2.73 -5.92 7.86
CA LYS A 212 -4.10 -6.46 8.00
C LYS A 212 -4.09 -7.94 7.61
N ASN A 213 -4.84 -8.79 8.28
CA ASN A 213 -5.00 -10.23 7.96
C ASN A 213 -3.67 -10.99 7.72
N ASN A 214 -2.65 -10.73 8.54
CA ASN A 214 -1.28 -11.27 8.40
C ASN A 214 -0.57 -10.91 7.06
N LEU A 215 -0.88 -9.74 6.51
CA LEU A 215 -0.18 -9.12 5.37
C LEU A 215 0.51 -7.83 5.78
N LEU A 216 1.61 -7.50 5.11
CA LEU A 216 2.18 -6.15 5.09
C LEU A 216 1.70 -5.42 3.83
N ILE A 217 1.02 -4.30 4.03
CA ILE A 217 0.34 -3.54 2.98
C ILE A 217 1.06 -2.20 2.79
N LEU A 218 1.41 -1.89 1.54
CA LEU A 218 1.99 -0.62 1.11
C LEU A 218 1.14 -0.04 -0.03
N ILE A 219 0.44 1.06 0.24
CA ILE A 219 -0.30 1.82 -0.77
C ILE A 219 0.54 3.01 -1.20
N LYS A 220 0.47 3.40 -2.48
CA LYS A 220 1.06 4.65 -3.00
C LYS A 220 0.07 5.46 -3.81
N SER A 221 0.16 6.78 -3.69
CA SER A 221 -0.54 7.77 -4.51
C SER A 221 0.48 8.73 -5.14
N GLN A 222 0.18 9.27 -6.32
CA GLN A 222 0.97 10.37 -6.91
C GLN A 222 0.56 11.75 -6.38
N VAL A 223 -0.61 11.85 -5.73
CA VAL A 223 -1.19 13.09 -5.21
C VAL A 223 -1.49 12.97 -3.73
N LYS A 224 -1.60 14.11 -3.03
CA LYS A 224 -2.10 14.12 -1.65
C LYS A 224 -3.56 13.68 -1.63
N ILE A 225 -3.87 12.74 -0.73
CA ILE A 225 -5.20 12.30 -0.30
C ILE A 225 -5.29 12.63 1.20
N ASP A 226 -6.47 13.00 1.70
CA ASP A 226 -6.65 13.37 3.11
C ASP A 226 -6.79 12.14 4.02
N ASP A 227 -6.32 12.28 5.26
CA ASP A 227 -6.18 11.17 6.21
C ASP A 227 -7.51 10.47 6.54
N LYS A 228 -8.65 11.15 6.40
CA LYS A 228 -10.00 10.57 6.53
C LYS A 228 -10.30 9.58 5.40
N ASP A 229 -9.88 9.88 4.18
CA ASP A 229 -10.14 9.01 3.03
C ASP A 229 -9.19 7.82 3.05
N TRP A 230 -7.95 8.04 3.49
CA TRP A 230 -7.02 6.94 3.83
C TRP A 230 -7.56 6.04 4.94
N ALA A 231 -8.15 6.60 6.01
CA ALA A 231 -8.81 5.81 7.06
C ALA A 231 -9.96 4.98 6.51
N SER A 232 -10.81 5.61 5.69
CA SER A 232 -11.97 4.98 5.07
C SER A 232 -11.56 3.82 4.14
N TYR A 233 -10.47 3.99 3.38
CA TYR A 233 -9.91 2.95 2.52
C TYR A 233 -9.25 1.80 3.31
N ALA A 234 -8.43 2.12 4.32
CA ALA A 234 -7.82 1.10 5.17
C ALA A 234 -8.86 0.27 5.95
N LYS A 235 -10.01 0.89 6.29
CA LYS A 235 -11.18 0.23 6.88
C LYS A 235 -11.86 -0.73 5.90
N SER A 236 -12.08 -0.33 4.65
CA SER A 236 -12.84 -1.11 3.65
C SER A 236 -12.09 -2.32 3.08
N LEU A 237 -10.77 -2.44 3.28
CA LEU A 237 -10.04 -3.67 2.91
C LEU A 237 -10.47 -4.86 3.80
N ARG A 238 -10.92 -5.96 3.21
CA ARG A 238 -11.28 -7.21 3.93
C ARG A 238 -10.58 -8.41 3.34
#